data_AF-A0A7X6T9A2-F1
#
_entry.id   AF-A0A7X6T9A2-F1
#
_cell.length_a   1.000
_cell.length_b   1.000
_cell.length_c   1.000
_cell.angle_alpha   90.00
_cell.angle_beta   90.00
_cell.angle_gamma   90.00
#
_symmetry.space_group_name_H-M   'P 1'
#
loop_
_entity.id
_entity.type
_entity.pdbx_description
1 polymer ?
#
loop_
_entity_poly.entity_id
_entity_poly.type
_entity_poly.pdbx_seq_one_letter_code
_entity_poly.pdbx_strand_id
1 'polypeptide(L)' 'MKRVRSSQAKADANKSRRSELRTLVKKAIAAKEQGLPEAEELVRTAQAKIDRAAADGLIAKNTAARRKSRIARVQPLDA' A
#
# COMPACT_ATOMS: atom_id res chain seq x y z
N MET A 1 -25.70 16.26 14.13
CA MET A 1 -25.40 14.90 14.66
C MET A 1 -25.18 13.80 13.61
N LYS A 2 -25.98 13.68 12.53
CA LYS A 2 -25.81 12.61 11.49
C LYS A 2 -24.43 12.59 10.84
N ARG A 3 -23.89 13.76 10.48
CA ARG A 3 -22.57 13.90 9.83
C ARG A 3 -21.46 13.33 10.70
N VAL A 4 -21.44 13.63 12.01
CA VAL A 4 -20.45 13.15 12.98
C VAL A 4 -20.43 11.62 13.05
N ARG A 5 -21.60 10.98 13.15
CA ARG A 5 -21.69 9.50 13.17
C ARG A 5 -21.18 8.90 11.86
N SER A 6 -21.58 9.48 10.72
CA SER A 6 -21.16 8.99 9.41
C SER A 6 -19.67 9.21 9.12
N SER A 7 -19.09 10.32 9.61
CA SER A 7 -17.66 10.59 9.44
C SER A 7 -16.83 9.65 10.30
N GLN A 8 -17.27 9.35 11.52
CA GLN A 8 -16.58 8.41 12.41
C GLN A 8 -16.51 7.01 11.77
N ALA A 9 -17.65 6.46 11.34
CA ALA A 9 -17.69 5.14 10.69
C ALA A 9 -16.79 5.07 9.44
N LYS A 10 -16.79 6.12 8.61
CA LYS A 10 -15.90 6.20 7.44
C LYS A 10 -14.43 6.33 7.84
N ALA A 11 -14.12 7.09 8.89
CA ALA A 11 -12.76 7.26 9.38
C ALA A 11 -12.19 5.93 9.88
N ASP A 12 -12.96 5.14 10.62
CA ASP A 12 -12.55 3.84 11.15
C ASP A 12 -12.29 2.83 10.02
N ALA A 13 -13.19 2.75 9.03
CA ALA A 13 -12.98 1.93 7.84
C ALA A 13 -11.74 2.37 7.04
N ASN A 14 -11.54 3.68 6.86
CA ASN A 14 -10.37 4.23 6.17
C ASN A 14 -9.07 3.97 6.91
N LYS A 15 -9.09 3.99 8.25
CA LYS A 15 -7.94 3.68 9.10
C LYS A 15 -7.48 2.25 8.85
N SER A 16 -8.40 1.29 8.90
CA SER A 16 -8.10 -0.13 8.64
C SER A 16 -7.51 -0.35 7.24
N ARG A 17 -8.15 0.20 6.20
CA ARG A 17 -7.66 0.10 4.81
C ARG A 17 -6.28 0.73 4.62
N ARG A 18 -6.02 1.87 5.29
CA ARG A 18 -4.70 2.53 5.24
C ARG A 18 -3.63 1.72 5.96
N SER A 19 -3.95 1.11 7.10
CA SER A 19 -3.00 0.24 7.82
C SER A 19 -2.67 -1.00 7.00
N GLU A 20 -3.67 -1.68 6.42
CA GLU A 20 -3.46 -2.85 5.56
C GLU A 20 -2.53 -2.50 4.40
N LEU A 21 -2.81 -1.41 3.70
CA LEU A 21 -1.98 -0.95 2.59
C LEU A 21 -0.53 -0.65 3.00
N ARG A 22 -0.32 -0.02 4.17
CA ARG A 22 1.04 0.24 4.69
C ARG A 22 1.77 -1.05 5.00
N THR A 23 1.09 -2.03 5.58
CA THR A 23 1.65 -3.35 5.91
C THR A 23 2.03 -4.10 4.64
N LEU A 24 1.15 -4.14 3.62
CA LEU A 24 1.43 -4.78 2.34
C LEU A 24 2.66 -4.16 1.64
N VAL A 25 2.74 -2.83 1.60
CA VAL A 25 3.90 -2.13 1.03
C VAL A 25 5.18 -2.47 1.80
N LYS A 26 5.13 -2.55 3.14
CA LYS A 26 6.30 -2.92 3.95
C LYS A 26 6.74 -4.36 3.67
N LYS A 27 5.79 -5.30 3.59
CA LYS A 27 6.07 -6.71 3.27
C LYS A 27 6.69 -6.87 1.89
N ALA A 28 6.14 -6.21 0.87
CA ALA A 28 6.67 -6.26 -0.49
C ALA A 28 8.10 -5.71 -0.58
N ILE A 29 8.40 -4.62 0.14
CA ILE A 29 9.76 -4.07 0.20
C ILE A 29 10.71 -5.06 0.89
N ALA A 30 10.35 -5.56 2.08
CA ALA A 30 11.19 -6.49 2.83
C ALA A 30 11.46 -7.79 2.06
N ALA A 31 10.44 -8.35 1.42
CA ALA A 31 10.59 -9.56 0.61
C ALA A 31 11.52 -9.33 -0.59
N LYS A 32 11.43 -8.16 -1.24
CA LYS A 32 12.31 -7.79 -2.36
C LYS A 32 13.74 -7.52 -1.91
N GLU A 33 13.94 -6.88 -0.75
CA GLU A 33 15.27 -6.67 -0.15
C GLU A 33 15.95 -7.98 0.20
N GLN A 34 15.19 -8.96 0.71
CA GLN A 34 15.68 -10.28 1.13
C GLN A 34 15.76 -11.31 -0.01
N GLY A 35 15.37 -10.96 -1.24
CA GLY A 35 15.40 -11.89 -2.37
C GLY A 35 14.47 -13.11 -2.22
N LEU A 36 13.36 -12.99 -1.47
CA LEU A 36 12.44 -14.11 -1.26
C LEU A 36 11.74 -14.54 -2.57
N PRO A 37 11.46 -15.84 -2.76
CA PRO A 37 10.79 -16.34 -3.97
C PRO A 37 9.39 -15.75 -4.17
N GLU A 38 8.71 -15.40 -3.07
CA GLU A 38 7.38 -14.77 -3.05
C GLU A 38 7.40 -13.25 -3.30
N ALA A 39 8.57 -12.64 -3.47
CA ALA A 39 8.71 -11.19 -3.58
C ALA A 39 7.94 -10.61 -4.78
N GLU A 40 7.97 -11.28 -5.93
CA GLU A 40 7.30 -10.79 -7.15
C GLU A 40 5.77 -10.76 -6.99
N GLU A 41 5.20 -11.81 -6.40
CA GLU A 41 3.76 -11.88 -6.13
C GLU A 41 3.33 -10.82 -5.10
N LEU A 42 4.11 -10.64 -4.04
CA LEU A 42 3.87 -9.60 -3.03
C LEU A 42 3.98 -8.19 -3.63
N VAL A 43 4.91 -7.97 -4.54
CA VAL A 43 5.05 -6.70 -5.27
C VAL A 43 3.84 -6.47 -6.17
N ARG A 44 3.41 -7.47 -6.94
CA ARG A 44 2.25 -7.37 -7.83
C ARG A 44 0.96 -7.08 -7.07
N THR A 45 0.73 -7.80 -5.98
CA THR A 45 -0.44 -7.58 -5.11
C THR A 45 -0.41 -6.22 -4.44
N ALA A 46 0.75 -5.76 -3.95
CA ALA A 46 0.92 -4.43 -3.39
C ALA A 46 0.65 -3.33 -4.42
N GLN A 47 1.16 -3.46 -5.66
CA GLN A 47 0.91 -2.52 -6.74
C GLN A 47 -0.58 -2.41 -7.07
N ALA A 48 -1.27 -3.55 -7.24
CA ALA A 48 -2.72 -3.57 -7.50
C ALA A 48 -3.52 -2.89 -6.38
N LYS A 49 -3.18 -3.16 -5.11
CA LYS A 49 -3.84 -2.54 -3.94
C LYS A 49 -3.56 -1.04 -3.83
N ILE A 50 -2.35 -0.58 -4.20
CA ILE A 50 -2.01 0.85 -4.26
C ILE A 50 -2.87 1.56 -5.30
N ASP A 51 -2.99 0.99 -6.50
CA ASP A 51 -3.75 1.60 -7.59
C ASP A 51 -5.25 1.62 -7.27
N ARG A 52 -5.77 0.55 -6.65
CA ARG A 52 -7.14 0.54 -6.15
C ARG A 52 -7.39 1.61 -5.08
N ALA A 53 -6.46 1.77 -4.13
CA ALA A 53 -6.58 2.80 -3.10
C ALA A 53 -6.55 4.23 -3.67
N ALA A 54 -5.86 4.45 -4.80
CA ALA A 54 -5.89 5.72 -5.50
C ALA A 54 -7.23 5.94 -6.23
N ALA A 55 -7.76 4.90 -6.89
CA ALA A 55 -9.06 4.95 -7.56
C ALA A 55 -10.22 5.20 -6.59
N ASP A 56 -10.19 4.56 -5.41
CA ASP A 56 -11.18 4.76 -4.35
C ASP A 56 -11.01 6.11 -3.60
N GLY A 57 -10.02 6.93 -3.96
CA GLY A 57 -9.73 8.22 -3.33
C GLY A 57 -9.18 8.12 -1.90
N LEU A 58 -8.76 6.93 -1.47
CA LEU A 58 -8.19 6.72 -0.13
C LEU A 58 -6.80 7.36 0.02
N ILE A 59 -6.04 7.38 -1.08
CA ILE A 59 -4.73 8.04 -1.21
C ILE A 59 -4.68 8.92 -2.46
N ALA A 60 -3.91 10.01 -2.41
CA ALA A 60 -3.65 10.84 -3.59
C ALA A 60 -2.81 10.11 -4.65
N LYS A 61 -3.01 10.45 -5.93
CA LYS A 61 -2.28 9.87 -7.08
C LYS A 61 -0.75 9.96 -6.90
N ASN A 62 -0.24 11.08 -6.39
CA ASN A 62 1.18 11.26 -6.13
C ASN A 62 1.69 10.35 -5.01
N THR A 63 0.87 10.08 -3.99
CA THR A 63 1.23 9.13 -2.92
C THR A 63 1.30 7.70 -3.46
N ALA A 64 0.39 7.32 -4.36
CA ALA A 64 0.44 6.04 -5.05
C ALA A 64 1.71 5.93 -5.91
N ALA A 65 1.99 6.93 -6.75
CA ALA A 65 3.18 6.98 -7.60
C ALA A 65 4.48 6.87 -6.79
N ARG A 66 4.61 7.63 -5.69
CA ARG A 66 5.76 7.54 -4.78
C ARG A 66 5.95 6.15 -4.20
N ARG A 67 4.88 5.48 -3.79
CA ARG A 67 4.95 4.11 -3.24
C ARG A 67 5.38 3.09 -4.29
N LYS A 68 4.84 3.18 -5.52
CA LYS A 68 5.26 2.33 -6.64
C LYS A 68 6.73 2.54 -7.00
N SER A 69 7.16 3.81 -7.10
CA SER A 69 8.55 4.19 -7.35
C SER A 69 9.49 3.63 -6.28
N ARG A 70 9.10 3.70 -5.00
CA ARG A 70 9.92 3.16 -3.91
C ARG A 70 10.09 1.64 -4.04
N ILE A 71 9.02 0.89 -4.31
CA ILE A 71 9.09 -0.56 -4.51
C ILE A 71 9.96 -0.91 -5.74
N ALA A 72 9.87 -0.11 -6.80
CA ALA A 72 10.66 -0.32 -8.02
C ALA A 72 12.17 -0.12 -7.76
N ARG A 73 12.55 0.88 -6.96
CA ARG A 73 13.95 1.20 -6.65
C ARG A 73 14.66 0.21 -5.72
N VAL A 74 13.91 -0.55 -4.92
CA VAL A 74 14.49 -1.54 -4.01
C VAL A 74 15.20 -2.61 -4.82
N GLN A 75 16.48 -2.83 -4.54
CA GLN A 75 17.29 -3.92 -5.09
C GLN A 75 17.53 -4.95 -3.98
N PRO A 76 17.69 -6.23 -4.31
CA PRO A 76 18.07 -7.24 -3.33
C PRO A 76 19.46 -6.92 -2.76
N LEU A 77 19.66 -7.23 -1.48
CA LEU A 77 20.93 -6.99 -0.77
C LEU A 77 22.11 -7.80 -1.33
N ASP A 78 21.83 -8.88 -2.08
CA ASP A 78 22.81 -9.79 -2.66
C ASP A 78 23.19 -9.48 -4.13
N ALA A 79 22.90 -8.26 -4.60
CA ALA A 79 23.21 -7.78 -5.96
C ALA A 79 24.56 -7.05 -6.07
#